data_AF-A0A2M7MY25-F1
#
_entry.id   AF-A0A2M7MY25-F1
#
_cell.length_a   1.000
_cell.length_b   1.000
_cell.length_c   1.000
_cell.angle_alpha   90.00
_cell.angle_beta   90.00
_cell.angle_gamma   90.00
#
_symmetry.space_group_name_H-M   'P 1'
#
loop_
_entity.id
_entity.type
_entity.pdbx_description
1 polymer ?
#
loop_
_entity_poly.entity_id
_entity_poly.type
_entity_poly.pdbx_seq_one_letter_code
_entity_poly.pdbx_strand_id
1 'polypeptide(L)'
;MGQRSRCRFSDITNPAYPLQVQKAGEKWAAAAVSQPTIPKSDRLPATRVSQPGEAVTSLGTSLVLKLLSTTRVDACEYGIYSHWFGRYWLAGGASNAGGGVLRQYFSDDELLVLSAGIDTARASGLDYYPLPSKGERFPINDPEMLPRLEPRPPNRGEFLRGLLEGLANIEARGYRLLMELGATPLTAVASAGGGARNDAWTRIRARHLQVPVTRVLATHAGEQEACYGAARLACFGTELFPGGSDD
;
A
#
# COMPACT_ATOMS: atom_id res chain seq x y z
N MET A 1 33.57 -42.84 -6.37
CA MET A 1 33.23 -41.99 -5.20
C MET A 1 32.79 -40.63 -5.72
N GLY A 2 31.49 -40.41 -5.90
CA GLY A 2 30.94 -39.13 -6.37
C GLY A 2 30.27 -38.39 -5.22
N GLN A 3 30.87 -37.28 -4.77
CA GLN A 3 30.24 -36.39 -3.79
C GLN A 3 29.12 -35.61 -4.49
N ARG A 4 27.87 -35.85 -4.09
CA ARG A 4 26.73 -35.00 -4.45
C ARG A 4 26.79 -33.73 -3.60
N SER A 5 27.09 -32.60 -4.23
CA SER A 5 26.93 -31.27 -3.64
C SER A 5 25.45 -31.05 -3.29
N ARG A 6 25.12 -31.10 -2.00
CA ARG A 6 23.79 -30.67 -1.52
C ARG A 6 23.73 -29.15 -1.65
N CYS A 7 22.78 -28.63 -2.42
CA CYS A 7 22.39 -27.22 -2.35
C CYS A 7 21.99 -26.92 -0.90
N ARG A 8 22.70 -26.00 -0.25
CA ARG A 8 22.34 -25.49 1.08
C ARG A 8 21.30 -24.40 0.87
N PHE A 9 20.04 -24.67 1.22
CA PHE A 9 19.10 -23.60 1.55
C PHE A 9 19.57 -22.98 2.87
N SER A 10 19.59 -21.66 2.99
CA SER A 10 19.82 -20.97 4.25
C SER A 10 18.65 -21.23 5.20
N ASP A 11 18.93 -21.44 6.49
CA ASP A 11 17.90 -21.60 7.51
C ASP A 11 16.97 -20.38 7.50
N ILE A 12 15.67 -20.61 7.30
CA ILE A 12 14.65 -19.56 7.39
C ILE A 12 14.38 -19.34 8.87
N THR A 13 15.08 -18.39 9.48
CA THR A 13 14.77 -17.94 10.83
C THR A 13 13.68 -16.88 10.80
N ASN A 14 12.83 -16.85 11.82
CA ASN A 14 11.90 -15.76 12.04
C ASN A 14 12.69 -14.43 11.97
N PRO A 15 12.21 -13.38 11.28
CA PRO A 15 12.90 -12.09 11.18
C PRO A 15 13.25 -11.45 12.54
N ALA A 16 12.69 -11.94 13.65
CA ALA A 16 13.04 -11.56 15.01
C ALA A 16 14.34 -12.21 15.56
N TYR A 17 14.91 -13.22 14.91
CA TYR A 17 16.21 -13.79 15.30
C TYR A 17 17.34 -13.07 14.55
N PRO A 18 18.40 -12.62 15.26
CA PRO A 18 19.42 -11.80 14.64
C PRO A 18 20.32 -12.69 13.77
N LEU A 19 20.12 -12.67 12.45
CA LEU A 19 21.16 -12.87 11.43
C LEU A 19 20.63 -12.46 10.03
N GLN A 20 21.32 -11.47 9.44
CA GLN A 20 21.26 -10.99 8.05
C GLN A 20 19.97 -10.33 7.53
N VAL A 21 20.00 -9.00 7.63
CA VAL A 21 19.17 -7.97 6.97
C VAL A 21 19.05 -8.22 5.46
N GLN A 22 17.87 -8.66 4.99
CA GLN A 22 17.53 -8.76 3.57
C GLN A 22 16.87 -7.46 3.10
N LYS A 23 17.67 -6.64 2.41
CA LYS A 23 17.49 -5.22 2.03
C LYS A 23 16.23 -4.76 1.26
N ALA A 24 15.23 -5.61 0.99
CA ALA A 24 14.08 -5.21 0.16
C ALA A 24 12.72 -5.25 0.88
N GLY A 25 12.61 -5.99 1.99
CA GLY A 25 11.36 -6.18 2.75
C GLY A 25 11.18 -5.25 3.96
N GLU A 26 12.15 -4.41 4.27
CA GLU A 26 12.25 -3.78 5.60
C GLU A 26 11.48 -2.46 5.72
N LYS A 27 10.95 -1.93 4.61
CA LYS A 27 10.33 -0.60 4.65
C LYS A 27 8.96 -0.54 5.34
N TRP A 28 8.29 -1.68 5.54
CA TRP A 28 6.84 -1.71 5.77
C TRP A 28 6.37 -2.41 7.05
N ALA A 29 7.18 -3.29 7.65
CA ALA A 29 6.92 -3.77 9.01
C ALA A 29 6.82 -2.58 9.99
N ALA A 30 7.46 -1.47 9.64
CA ALA A 30 7.38 -0.20 10.32
C ALA A 30 6.02 0.47 10.40
N ALA A 31 5.37 0.63 9.25
CA ALA A 31 4.14 1.41 9.13
C ALA A 31 2.95 0.66 9.74
N ALA A 32 3.03 -0.67 9.82
CA ALA A 32 2.05 -1.49 10.53
C ALA A 32 2.20 -1.40 12.06
N VAL A 33 3.37 -0.99 12.55
CA VAL A 33 3.75 -1.14 13.95
C VAL A 33 4.00 0.20 14.67
N SER A 34 3.92 1.35 14.01
CA SER A 34 4.28 2.64 14.62
C SER A 34 3.28 3.18 15.66
N GLN A 35 3.72 3.25 16.91
CA GLN A 35 3.30 4.19 17.96
C GLN A 35 4.53 4.88 18.58
N PRO A 36 4.52 6.20 18.81
CA PRO A 36 5.27 6.78 19.92
C PRO A 36 4.57 6.42 21.25
N THR A 37 5.36 6.14 22.29
CA THR A 37 4.84 6.01 23.67
C THR A 37 4.27 7.35 24.12
N ILE A 38 2.95 7.51 24.10
CA ILE A 38 2.23 8.65 24.70
C ILE A 38 1.31 8.09 25.81
N PRO A 39 1.23 8.71 27.00
CA PRO A 39 0.41 8.24 28.12
C PRO A 39 -1.06 8.04 27.73
N LYS A 40 -1.73 7.13 28.46
CA LYS A 40 -3.09 6.59 28.26
C LYS A 40 -4.24 7.60 28.02
N SER A 41 -4.01 8.91 28.15
CA SER A 41 -5.04 9.95 28.04
C SER A 41 -5.18 10.59 26.66
N ASP A 42 -4.21 10.44 25.74
CA ASP A 42 -4.23 11.16 24.46
C ASP A 42 -4.40 10.20 23.28
N ARG A 43 -5.65 9.93 22.92
CA ARG A 43 -6.02 9.06 21.80
C ARG A 43 -5.90 9.82 20.46
N LEU A 44 -4.67 10.07 20.00
CA LEU A 44 -4.45 10.43 18.60
C LEU A 44 -4.48 9.16 17.72
N PRO A 45 -5.17 9.17 16.56
CA PRO A 45 -5.15 8.06 15.61
C PRO A 45 -3.82 8.08 14.83
N ALA A 46 -2.78 7.48 15.39
CA ALA A 46 -1.51 7.27 14.70
C ALA A 46 -1.35 5.77 14.36
N THR A 47 -1.59 5.45 13.08
CA THR A 47 -0.80 4.47 12.29
C THR A 47 -0.59 3.07 12.87
N ARG A 48 -1.67 2.38 13.24
CA ARG A 48 -1.58 0.95 13.53
C ARG A 48 -2.55 0.20 12.64
N VAL A 49 -2.01 -0.60 11.72
CA VAL A 49 -2.76 -1.72 11.11
C VAL A 49 -2.57 -2.90 12.04
N SER A 50 -3.60 -3.19 12.83
CA SER A 50 -3.57 -4.20 13.87
C SER A 50 -4.77 -5.12 13.93
N GLN A 51 -5.87 -4.71 13.30
CA GLN A 51 -7.07 -5.51 13.20
C GLN A 51 -7.18 -6.06 11.78
N PRO A 52 -7.54 -7.34 11.61
CA PRO A 52 -7.90 -7.88 10.30
C PRO A 52 -8.94 -6.99 9.60
N GLY A 53 -8.77 -6.77 8.31
CA GLY A 53 -9.54 -5.82 7.52
C GLY A 53 -8.92 -4.42 7.43
N GLU A 54 -8.01 -4.05 8.33
CA GLU A 54 -7.21 -2.82 8.16
C GLU A 54 -6.13 -3.03 7.10
N ALA A 55 -5.88 -1.98 6.33
CA ALA A 55 -4.97 -2.03 5.20
C ALA A 55 -4.06 -0.80 5.12
N VAL A 56 -2.95 -0.95 4.39
CA VAL A 56 -2.09 0.15 3.98
C VAL A 56 -2.01 0.20 2.46
N THR A 57 -2.17 1.39 1.89
CA THR A 57 -1.86 1.68 0.50
C THR A 57 -0.65 2.60 0.42
N SER A 58 0.39 2.16 -0.29
CA SER A 58 1.52 3.02 -0.63
C SER A 58 1.24 3.73 -1.97
N LEU A 59 1.08 5.04 -1.90
CA LEU A 59 0.88 5.94 -3.04
C LEU A 59 2.25 6.45 -3.53
N GLY A 60 3.07 5.52 -4.05
CA GLY A 60 4.40 5.79 -4.59
C GLY A 60 4.39 5.96 -6.10
N THR A 61 5.53 5.69 -6.75
CA THR A 61 5.61 5.59 -8.21
C THR A 61 4.61 4.56 -8.74
N SER A 62 4.47 3.45 -8.01
CA SER A 62 3.43 2.43 -8.16
C SER A 62 2.45 2.45 -6.98
N LEU A 63 1.25 1.90 -7.17
CA LEU A 63 0.29 1.61 -6.12
C LEU A 63 0.59 0.24 -5.54
N VAL A 64 0.87 0.19 -4.24
CA VAL A 64 1.08 -1.07 -3.51
C VAL A 64 0.04 -1.20 -2.41
N LEU A 65 -0.69 -2.31 -2.42
CA LEU A 65 -1.76 -2.59 -1.48
C LEU A 65 -1.32 -3.70 -0.54
N LYS A 66 -1.61 -3.52 0.75
CA LYS A 66 -1.45 -4.55 1.78
C LYS A 66 -2.67 -4.58 2.68
N LEU A 67 -3.23 -5.76 2.89
CA LEU A 67 -4.43 -6.01 3.68
C LEU A 67 -4.10 -7.01 4.77
N LEU A 68 -4.33 -6.63 6.03
CA LEU A 68 -4.17 -7.54 7.15
C LEU A 68 -5.37 -8.50 7.17
N SER A 69 -5.09 -9.79 7.16
CA SER A 69 -6.08 -10.85 6.99
C SER A 69 -5.88 -11.98 7.99
N THR A 70 -6.97 -12.60 8.41
CA THR A 70 -6.93 -13.87 9.17
C THR A 70 -6.55 -15.06 8.29
N THR A 71 -6.80 -14.95 6.99
CA THR A 71 -6.53 -15.97 5.98
C THR A 71 -5.33 -15.59 5.12
N ARG A 72 -4.51 -16.60 4.80
CA ARG A 72 -3.41 -16.48 3.85
C ARG A 72 -3.98 -16.44 2.43
N VAL A 73 -3.52 -15.50 1.61
CA VAL A 73 -3.91 -15.36 0.20
C VAL A 73 -2.67 -15.26 -0.67
N ASP A 74 -2.53 -16.19 -1.61
CA ASP A 74 -1.48 -16.19 -2.62
C ASP A 74 -2.13 -16.49 -3.98
N ALA A 75 -1.78 -15.71 -5.01
CA ALA A 75 -2.23 -15.93 -6.38
C ALA A 75 -1.12 -15.47 -7.33
N CYS A 76 -0.33 -16.42 -7.83
CA CYS A 76 0.85 -16.15 -8.64
C CYS A 76 0.50 -15.42 -9.95
N GLU A 77 -0.66 -15.71 -10.52
CA GLU A 77 -1.16 -15.08 -11.73
C GLU A 77 -1.37 -13.56 -11.57
N TYR A 78 -1.57 -13.05 -10.35
CA TYR A 78 -1.67 -11.62 -10.07
C TYR A 78 -0.46 -11.06 -9.32
N GLY A 79 0.57 -11.89 -9.11
CA GLY A 79 1.70 -11.55 -8.24
C GLY A 79 1.30 -11.25 -6.79
N ILE A 80 0.16 -11.82 -6.34
CA ILE A 80 -0.33 -11.66 -4.97
C ILE A 80 0.35 -12.69 -4.08
N TYR A 81 0.85 -12.22 -2.94
CA TYR A 81 1.46 -13.08 -1.93
C TYR A 81 1.21 -12.54 -0.52
N SER A 82 1.27 -13.44 0.46
CA SER A 82 1.06 -13.13 1.87
C SER A 82 2.34 -13.25 2.69
N HIS A 83 2.64 -12.20 3.44
CA HIS A 83 3.66 -12.28 4.49
C HIS A 83 3.05 -12.76 5.81
N TRP A 84 3.80 -13.55 6.57
CA TRP A 84 3.45 -13.86 7.95
C TRP A 84 3.43 -12.59 8.81
N PHE A 85 2.42 -12.46 9.66
CA PHE A 85 2.26 -11.32 10.58
C PHE A 85 1.66 -11.79 11.92
N GLY A 86 2.40 -12.64 12.64
CA GLY A 86 1.91 -13.25 13.87
C GLY A 86 0.82 -14.29 13.60
N ARG A 87 -0.31 -14.17 14.29
CA ARG A 87 -1.52 -14.98 14.02
C ARG A 87 -2.29 -14.56 12.75
N TYR A 88 -1.82 -13.53 12.05
CA TYR A 88 -2.43 -13.00 10.83
C TYR A 88 -1.48 -13.10 9.63
N TRP A 89 -1.99 -12.72 8.47
CA TRP A 89 -1.31 -12.65 7.19
C TRP A 89 -1.44 -11.26 6.61
N LEU A 90 -0.37 -10.76 6.00
CA LEU A 90 -0.39 -9.50 5.26
C LEU A 90 -0.38 -9.81 3.76
N ALA A 91 -1.56 -9.91 3.18
CA ALA A 91 -1.77 -10.17 1.77
C ALA A 91 -1.60 -8.87 0.97
N GLY A 92 -0.94 -8.92 -0.19
CA GLY A 92 -0.72 -7.71 -0.98
C GLY A 92 -0.46 -7.93 -2.45
N GLY A 93 -0.57 -6.85 -3.20
CA GLY A 93 -0.34 -6.78 -4.64
C GLY A 93 0.11 -5.38 -5.04
N ALA A 94 0.71 -5.25 -6.22
CA ALA A 94 1.27 -3.98 -6.71
C ALA A 94 0.90 -3.72 -8.17
N SER A 95 0.20 -2.62 -8.42
CA SER A 95 -0.11 -2.15 -9.77
C SER A 95 1.08 -1.35 -10.32
N ASN A 96 1.30 -1.45 -11.63
CA ASN A 96 2.27 -0.60 -12.32
C ASN A 96 1.80 0.87 -12.38
N ALA A 97 0.50 1.12 -12.25
CA ALA A 97 -0.06 2.47 -12.12
C ALA A 97 0.27 3.08 -10.75
N GLY A 98 0.35 4.40 -10.68
CA GLY A 98 0.65 5.13 -9.44
C GLY A 98 1.08 6.56 -9.71
N GLY A 99 1.85 7.17 -8.81
CA GLY A 99 2.38 8.51 -8.98
C GLY A 99 3.35 8.65 -10.17
N GLY A 100 3.88 7.53 -10.69
CA GLY A 100 4.73 7.52 -11.88
C GLY A 100 4.03 8.10 -13.11
N VAL A 101 2.76 7.75 -13.33
CA VAL A 101 1.97 8.31 -14.45
C VAL A 101 1.67 9.79 -14.24
N LEU A 102 1.42 10.22 -12.99
CA LEU A 102 1.12 11.62 -12.67
C LEU A 102 2.31 12.52 -13.04
N ARG A 103 3.52 12.06 -12.73
CA ARG A 103 4.78 12.77 -13.02
C ARG A 103 5.13 12.86 -14.51
N GLN A 104 4.48 12.08 -15.37
CA GLN A 104 4.62 12.24 -16.83
C GLN A 104 3.89 13.47 -17.35
N TYR A 105 2.90 13.99 -16.60
CA TYR A 105 2.03 15.07 -17.05
C TYR A 105 2.09 16.33 -16.19
N PHE A 106 2.51 16.21 -14.93
CA PHE A 106 2.49 17.28 -13.94
C PHE A 106 3.78 17.31 -13.11
N SER A 107 4.23 18.51 -12.77
CA SER A 107 5.22 18.70 -11.71
C SER A 107 4.61 18.47 -10.32
N ASP A 108 5.43 18.22 -9.30
CA ASP A 108 4.96 18.06 -7.92
C ASP A 108 4.23 19.35 -7.42
N ASP A 109 4.65 20.54 -7.87
CA ASP A 109 3.99 21.82 -7.57
C ASP A 109 2.63 21.96 -8.27
N GLU A 110 2.54 21.56 -9.55
CA GLU A 110 1.27 21.53 -10.27
C GLU A 110 0.28 20.58 -9.61
N LEU A 111 0.74 19.41 -9.17
CA LEU A 111 -0.09 18.44 -8.45
C LEU A 111 -0.66 19.06 -7.18
N LEU A 112 0.13 19.81 -6.41
CA LEU A 112 -0.33 20.49 -5.20
C LEU A 112 -1.42 21.53 -5.53
N VAL A 113 -1.13 22.44 -6.46
CA VAL A 113 -2.01 23.57 -6.80
C VAL A 113 -3.31 23.09 -7.45
N LEU A 114 -3.22 22.19 -8.45
CA LEU A 114 -4.39 21.69 -9.15
C LEU A 114 -5.27 20.85 -8.24
N SER A 115 -4.69 20.04 -7.34
CA SER A 115 -5.46 19.20 -6.42
C SER A 115 -6.30 20.03 -5.44
N ALA A 116 -5.82 21.20 -5.01
CA ALA A 116 -6.58 22.09 -4.13
C ALA A 116 -7.89 22.59 -4.77
N GLY A 117 -7.94 22.69 -6.10
CA GLY A 117 -9.11 23.13 -6.85
C GLY A 117 -10.06 22.00 -7.29
N ILE A 118 -9.76 20.73 -6.99
CA ILE A 118 -10.59 19.59 -7.41
C ILE A 118 -11.85 19.50 -6.55
N ASP A 119 -13.01 19.55 -7.20
CA ASP A 119 -14.26 19.11 -6.59
C ASP A 119 -14.29 17.57 -6.54
N THR A 120 -14.02 17.03 -5.35
CA THR A 120 -13.99 15.59 -5.06
C THR A 120 -15.38 14.97 -4.84
N ALA A 121 -16.43 15.79 -4.71
CA ALA A 121 -17.79 15.27 -4.48
C ALA A 121 -18.40 14.72 -5.78
N ARG A 122 -18.06 15.31 -6.93
CA ARG A 122 -18.58 14.92 -8.24
C ARG A 122 -17.64 13.93 -8.95
N ALA A 123 -18.22 12.94 -9.62
CA ALA A 123 -17.46 12.06 -10.50
C ALA A 123 -16.99 12.84 -11.76
N SER A 124 -15.81 12.56 -12.27
CA SER A 124 -15.31 13.19 -13.50
C SER A 124 -16.02 12.69 -14.76
N GLY A 125 -16.58 11.47 -14.73
CA GLY A 125 -17.12 10.78 -15.90
C GLY A 125 -16.05 10.20 -16.83
N LEU A 126 -14.77 10.27 -16.44
CA LEU A 126 -13.64 9.74 -17.20
C LEU A 126 -13.30 8.32 -16.74
N ASP A 127 -13.24 7.38 -17.68
CA ASP A 127 -12.91 5.97 -17.40
C ASP A 127 -11.42 5.71 -17.69
N TYR A 128 -10.53 6.36 -16.96
CA TYR A 128 -9.09 6.19 -17.17
C TYR A 128 -8.55 4.91 -16.53
N TYR A 129 -7.54 4.34 -17.18
CA TYR A 129 -6.65 3.33 -16.62
C TYR A 129 -5.21 3.85 -16.72
N PRO A 130 -4.75 4.64 -15.74
CA PRO A 130 -3.57 5.49 -15.88
C PRO A 130 -2.27 4.73 -15.64
N LEU A 131 -1.85 3.96 -16.65
CA LEU A 131 -0.57 3.27 -16.67
C LEU A 131 0.55 4.19 -17.18
N PRO A 132 1.78 4.12 -16.62
CA PRO A 132 2.92 4.85 -17.14
C PRO A 132 3.47 4.27 -18.45
N SER A 133 3.23 2.99 -18.71
CA SER A 133 3.64 2.28 -19.92
C SER A 133 2.73 1.06 -20.14
N LYS A 134 2.84 0.41 -21.29
CA LYS A 134 2.13 -0.84 -21.59
C LYS A 134 2.39 -1.91 -20.52
N GLY A 135 1.34 -2.62 -20.14
CA GLY A 135 1.34 -3.80 -19.27
C GLY A 135 0.93 -3.53 -17.84
N GLU A 136 0.07 -4.41 -17.32
CA GLU A 136 -0.38 -4.45 -15.92
C GLU A 136 -0.20 -5.85 -15.34
N ARG A 137 0.10 -5.92 -14.04
CA ARG A 137 0.25 -7.20 -13.32
C ARG A 137 -0.85 -7.42 -12.30
N PHE A 138 -1.28 -6.34 -11.67
CA PHE A 138 -2.28 -6.32 -10.61
C PHE A 138 -3.05 -5.00 -10.69
N PRO A 139 -4.37 -4.99 -10.50
CA PRO A 139 -5.25 -6.14 -10.22
C PRO A 139 -5.74 -6.87 -11.49
N ILE A 140 -5.26 -6.47 -12.67
CA ILE A 140 -5.51 -7.15 -13.93
C ILE A 140 -4.16 -7.67 -14.42
N ASN A 141 -4.03 -8.98 -14.59
CA ASN A 141 -2.84 -9.52 -15.23
C ASN A 141 -3.04 -9.47 -16.75
N ASP A 142 -2.57 -8.39 -17.34
CA ASP A 142 -2.57 -8.19 -18.79
C ASP A 142 -1.27 -7.46 -19.20
N PRO A 143 -0.25 -8.20 -19.67
CA PRO A 143 1.01 -7.61 -20.10
C PRO A 143 0.87 -6.71 -21.34
N GLU A 144 -0.24 -6.82 -22.06
CA GLU A 144 -0.50 -6.05 -23.28
C GLU A 144 -1.38 -4.81 -23.03
N MET A 145 -1.88 -4.64 -21.79
CA MET A 145 -2.77 -3.55 -21.42
C MET A 145 -2.17 -2.18 -21.75
N LEU A 146 -2.88 -1.39 -22.55
CA LEU A 146 -2.46 -0.05 -22.91
C LEU A 146 -2.95 0.98 -21.88
N PRO A 147 -2.18 2.06 -21.62
CA PRO A 147 -2.68 3.21 -20.86
C PRO A 147 -3.94 3.77 -21.50
N ARG A 148 -5.00 3.96 -20.70
CA ARG A 148 -6.26 4.55 -21.16
C ARG A 148 -6.44 5.92 -20.52
N LEU A 149 -6.14 6.98 -21.29
CA LEU A 149 -6.10 8.37 -20.82
C LEU A 149 -6.97 9.31 -21.68
N GLU A 150 -7.86 8.75 -22.49
CA GLU A 150 -8.77 9.48 -23.38
C GLU A 150 -10.24 9.34 -22.96
N PRO A 151 -11.08 10.37 -23.20
CA PRO A 151 -10.74 11.67 -23.81
C PRO A 151 -9.99 12.58 -22.82
N ARG A 152 -9.04 13.39 -23.30
CA ARG A 152 -8.31 14.34 -22.46
C ARG A 152 -9.03 15.70 -22.44
N PRO A 153 -9.62 16.14 -21.32
CA PRO A 153 -10.26 17.44 -21.26
C PRO A 153 -9.22 18.56 -21.39
N PRO A 154 -9.59 19.74 -21.94
CA PRO A 154 -8.69 20.88 -22.07
C PRO A 154 -8.30 21.46 -20.70
N ASN A 155 -9.15 21.28 -19.70
CA ASN A 155 -8.87 21.67 -18.32
C ASN A 155 -7.92 20.67 -17.65
N ARG A 156 -6.71 21.13 -17.29
CA ARG A 156 -5.69 20.32 -16.62
C ARG A 156 -6.14 19.77 -15.26
N GLY A 157 -6.95 20.52 -14.50
CA GLY A 157 -7.50 20.06 -13.22
C GLY A 157 -8.54 18.95 -13.39
N GLU A 158 -9.36 19.01 -14.44
CA GLU A 158 -10.29 17.92 -14.78
C GLU A 158 -9.54 16.67 -15.24
N PHE A 159 -8.47 16.84 -16.03
CA PHE A 159 -7.60 15.75 -16.42
C PHE A 159 -6.93 15.09 -15.20
N LEU A 160 -6.40 15.89 -14.27
CA LEU A 160 -5.84 15.39 -13.01
C LEU A 160 -6.89 14.64 -12.19
N ARG A 161 -8.11 15.18 -12.05
CA ARG A 161 -9.21 14.49 -11.34
C ARG A 161 -9.48 13.12 -11.96
N GLY A 162 -9.56 13.01 -13.29
CA GLY A 162 -9.75 11.74 -13.99
C GLY A 162 -8.63 10.74 -13.69
N LEU A 163 -7.37 11.18 -13.63
CA LEU A 163 -6.25 10.32 -13.27
C LEU A 163 -6.34 9.82 -11.83
N LEU A 164 -6.63 10.71 -10.87
CA LEU A 164 -6.76 10.34 -9.45
C LEU A 164 -7.93 9.38 -9.23
N GLU A 165 -9.05 9.57 -9.92
CA GLU A 165 -10.20 8.66 -9.90
C GLU A 165 -9.86 7.30 -10.54
N GLY A 166 -9.14 7.29 -11.67
CA GLY A 166 -8.63 6.07 -12.30
C GLY A 166 -7.71 5.26 -11.37
N LEU A 167 -6.79 5.94 -10.68
CA LEU A 167 -5.92 5.31 -9.68
C LEU A 167 -6.72 4.77 -8.48
N ALA A 168 -7.73 5.51 -8.00
CA ALA A 168 -8.61 5.05 -6.93
C ALA A 168 -9.48 3.85 -7.35
N ASN A 169 -9.89 3.77 -8.62
CA ASN A 169 -10.59 2.62 -9.18
C ASN A 169 -9.70 1.37 -9.21
N ILE A 170 -8.42 1.52 -9.61
CA ILE A 170 -7.43 0.44 -9.58
C ILE A 170 -7.23 -0.07 -8.16
N GLU A 171 -7.07 0.83 -7.19
CA GLU A 171 -6.95 0.50 -5.78
C GLU A 171 -8.18 -0.26 -5.25
N ALA A 172 -9.40 0.25 -5.51
CA ALA A 172 -10.63 -0.39 -5.08
C ALA A 172 -10.81 -1.79 -5.70
N ARG A 173 -10.44 -1.95 -6.98
CA ARG A 173 -10.42 -3.26 -7.65
C ARG A 173 -9.38 -4.20 -7.03
N GLY A 174 -8.22 -3.68 -6.64
CA GLY A 174 -7.17 -4.47 -5.98
C GLY A 174 -7.61 -5.02 -4.63
N TYR A 175 -8.22 -4.20 -3.77
CA TYR A 175 -8.78 -4.70 -2.51
C TYR A 175 -9.94 -5.67 -2.74
N ARG A 176 -10.80 -5.43 -3.75
CA ARG A 176 -11.86 -6.38 -4.12
C ARG A 176 -11.30 -7.73 -4.52
N LEU A 177 -10.28 -7.75 -5.38
CA LEU A 177 -9.61 -8.99 -5.80
C LEU A 177 -9.02 -9.75 -4.59
N LEU A 178 -8.38 -9.05 -3.65
CA LEU A 178 -7.88 -9.69 -2.43
C LEU A 178 -9.02 -10.34 -1.61
N MET A 179 -10.16 -9.66 -1.48
CA MET A 179 -11.33 -10.20 -0.78
C MET A 179 -11.97 -11.38 -1.54
N GLU A 180 -12.06 -11.32 -2.87
CA GLU A 180 -12.55 -12.42 -3.73
C GLU A 180 -11.67 -13.67 -3.62
N LEU A 181 -10.36 -13.49 -3.42
CA LEU A 181 -9.39 -14.56 -3.18
C LEU A 181 -9.37 -15.04 -1.72
N GLY A 182 -10.28 -14.55 -0.88
CA GLY A 182 -10.51 -15.04 0.48
C GLY A 182 -9.86 -14.22 1.59
N ALA A 183 -9.32 -13.02 1.32
CA ALA A 183 -8.83 -12.13 2.37
C ALA A 183 -9.97 -11.59 3.25
N THR A 184 -9.63 -11.18 4.47
CA THR A 184 -10.59 -10.55 5.39
C THR A 184 -11.16 -9.25 4.79
N PRO A 185 -12.47 -8.99 4.91
CA PRO A 185 -13.09 -7.78 4.33
C PRO A 185 -12.43 -6.48 4.79
N LEU A 186 -12.25 -5.55 3.85
CA LEU A 186 -11.63 -4.25 4.09
C LEU A 186 -12.48 -3.38 5.03
N THR A 187 -11.88 -2.81 6.07
CA THR A 187 -12.55 -1.97 7.08
C THR A 187 -12.00 -0.56 7.16
N ALA A 188 -10.70 -0.36 6.90
CA ALA A 188 -10.06 0.95 6.88
C ALA A 188 -8.75 0.90 6.08
N VAL A 189 -8.35 2.03 5.52
CA VAL A 189 -7.10 2.17 4.76
C VAL A 189 -6.25 3.31 5.31
N ALA A 190 -5.01 2.99 5.69
CA ALA A 190 -3.97 3.97 5.95
C ALA A 190 -3.16 4.24 4.68
N SER A 191 -2.78 5.49 4.47
CA SER A 191 -2.12 5.96 3.25
C SER A 191 -0.69 6.35 3.54
N ALA A 192 0.26 5.75 2.82
CA ALA A 192 1.69 6.04 2.90
C ALA A 192 2.23 6.52 1.54
N GLY A 193 3.47 7.01 1.51
CA GLY A 193 4.13 7.49 0.28
C GLY A 193 3.77 8.92 -0.12
N GLY A 194 4.38 9.39 -1.21
CA GLY A 194 4.31 10.80 -1.63
C GLY A 194 2.88 11.29 -1.91
N GLY A 195 2.03 10.42 -2.47
CA GLY A 195 0.63 10.72 -2.76
C GLY A 195 -0.26 10.88 -1.53
N ALA A 196 0.17 10.38 -0.36
CA ALA A 196 -0.60 10.47 0.87
C ALA A 196 -0.74 11.90 1.41
N ARG A 197 0.08 12.85 0.92
CA ARG A 197 -0.02 14.29 1.24
C ARG A 197 -1.13 15.01 0.46
N ASN A 198 -1.75 14.35 -0.51
CA ASN A 198 -2.81 14.94 -1.33
C ASN A 198 -4.19 14.68 -0.70
N ASP A 199 -4.76 15.72 -0.08
CA ASP A 199 -6.05 15.64 0.59
C ASP A 199 -7.21 15.38 -0.39
N ALA A 200 -7.15 15.95 -1.60
CA ALA A 200 -8.16 15.70 -2.62
C ALA A 200 -8.15 14.23 -3.05
N TRP A 201 -6.96 13.66 -3.25
CA TRP A 201 -6.83 12.24 -3.58
C TRP A 201 -7.32 11.34 -2.43
N THR A 202 -7.05 11.71 -1.18
CA THR A 202 -7.56 11.00 0.00
C THR A 202 -9.09 10.95 0.00
N ARG A 203 -9.76 12.07 -0.29
CA ARG A 203 -11.23 12.15 -0.37
C ARG A 203 -11.79 11.32 -1.52
N ILE A 204 -11.16 11.37 -2.69
CA ILE A 204 -11.54 10.55 -3.86
C ILE A 204 -11.43 9.06 -3.48
N ARG A 205 -10.32 8.64 -2.89
CA ARG A 205 -10.12 7.24 -2.48
C ARG A 205 -11.17 6.77 -1.47
N ALA A 206 -11.48 7.59 -0.45
CA ALA A 206 -12.53 7.28 0.51
C ALA A 206 -13.89 7.04 -0.17
N ARG A 207 -14.25 7.86 -1.18
CA ARG A 207 -15.47 7.68 -1.96
C ARG A 207 -15.47 6.37 -2.78
N HIS A 208 -14.34 5.97 -3.35
CA HIS A 208 -14.28 4.75 -4.17
C HIS A 208 -14.21 3.47 -3.32
N LEU A 209 -13.54 3.54 -2.18
CA LEU A 209 -13.33 2.40 -1.29
C LEU A 209 -14.50 2.17 -0.32
N GLN A 210 -15.30 3.20 -0.03
CA GLN A 210 -16.42 3.15 0.92
C GLN A 210 -16.00 2.75 2.35
N VAL A 211 -14.74 2.99 2.69
CA VAL A 211 -14.17 2.81 4.04
C VAL A 211 -13.38 4.05 4.44
N PRO A 212 -13.14 4.29 5.74
CA PRO A 212 -12.29 5.37 6.20
C PRO A 212 -10.87 5.27 5.59
N VAL A 213 -10.42 6.38 4.99
CA VAL A 213 -9.06 6.53 4.47
C VAL A 213 -8.35 7.60 5.27
N THR A 214 -7.25 7.24 5.92
CA THR A 214 -6.43 8.17 6.71
C THR A 214 -5.02 8.24 6.17
N ARG A 215 -4.33 9.36 6.43
CA ARG A 215 -2.90 9.50 6.15
C ARG A 215 -2.12 8.92 7.32
N VAL A 216 -1.03 8.20 7.03
CA VAL A 216 -0.05 7.83 8.03
C VAL A 216 0.63 9.11 8.53
N LEU A 217 0.33 9.51 9.77
CA LEU A 217 1.00 10.63 10.41
C LEU A 217 2.40 10.16 10.81
N ALA A 218 3.41 10.49 10.00
CA ALA A 218 4.80 10.28 10.36
C ALA A 218 5.09 11.10 11.63
N THR A 219 5.13 10.43 12.78
CA THR A 219 5.70 11.01 13.99
C THR A 219 7.22 10.97 13.80
N HIS A 220 7.78 12.14 13.49
CA HIS A 220 9.19 12.42 13.15
C HIS A 220 9.50 12.28 11.65
N ALA A 221 10.23 13.30 11.18
CA ALA A 221 10.57 13.68 9.81
C ALA A 221 10.44 12.58 8.73
N GLY A 222 9.82 12.98 7.61
CA GLY A 222 9.49 12.13 6.47
C GLY A 222 10.64 11.23 5.98
N GLU A 223 10.23 10.16 5.30
CA GLU A 223 11.09 9.18 4.63
C GLU A 223 11.78 8.14 5.53
N GLN A 224 11.50 8.13 6.83
CA GLN A 224 12.11 7.17 7.77
C GLN A 224 11.18 6.06 8.25
N GLU A 225 10.01 5.88 7.63
CA GLU A 225 9.05 4.81 8.02
C GLU A 225 9.79 3.47 8.12
N ALA A 226 10.46 3.06 7.04
CA ALA A 226 11.30 1.87 7.00
C ALA A 226 12.26 1.69 8.18
N CYS A 227 13.09 2.71 8.40
CA CYS A 227 14.13 2.69 9.42
C CYS A 227 13.50 2.62 10.83
N TYR A 228 12.40 3.33 11.03
CA TYR A 228 11.66 3.33 12.28
C TYR A 228 11.10 1.94 12.61
N GLY A 229 10.58 1.21 11.62
CA GLY A 229 10.13 -0.16 11.84
C GLY A 229 11.21 -1.16 12.05
N ALA A 230 12.31 -1.06 11.30
CA ALA A 230 13.47 -1.90 11.52
C ALA A 230 14.01 -1.68 12.94
N ALA A 231 14.10 -0.43 13.40
CA ALA A 231 14.48 -0.10 14.77
C ALA A 231 13.50 -0.69 15.79
N ARG A 232 12.19 -0.59 15.55
CA ARG A 232 11.20 -1.22 16.42
C ARG A 232 11.28 -2.73 16.43
N LEU A 233 11.44 -3.38 15.28
CA LEU A 233 11.62 -4.82 15.18
C LEU A 233 12.87 -5.27 15.92
N ALA A 234 13.96 -4.50 15.85
CA ALA A 234 15.16 -4.74 16.65
C ALA A 234 14.91 -4.55 18.16
N CYS A 235 14.11 -3.57 18.56
CA CYS A 235 13.82 -3.30 19.97
C CYS A 235 12.83 -4.28 20.62
N PHE A 236 11.81 -4.73 19.87
CA PHE A 236 10.66 -5.44 20.42
C PHE A 236 10.45 -6.84 19.82
N GLY A 237 11.22 -7.22 18.79
CA GLY A 237 11.18 -8.57 18.23
C GLY A 237 9.78 -9.03 17.84
N THR A 238 9.42 -10.24 18.27
CA THR A 238 8.12 -10.86 17.97
C THR A 238 6.94 -10.24 18.72
N GLU A 239 7.17 -9.47 19.78
CA GLU A 239 6.10 -8.83 20.59
C GLU A 239 5.27 -7.82 19.77
N LEU A 240 5.82 -7.36 18.65
CA LEU A 240 5.13 -6.46 17.73
C LEU A 240 4.02 -7.15 16.94
N PHE A 241 4.11 -8.48 16.80
CA PHE A 241 3.15 -9.25 16.02
C PHE A 241 2.03 -9.78 16.93
N PRO A 242 0.78 -9.74 16.47
CA PRO A 242 -0.34 -10.28 17.23
C PRO A 242 -0.12 -11.76 17.56
N GLY A 243 -0.15 -12.12 18.85
CA GLY A 243 0.11 -13.47 19.35
C GLY A 243 1.57 -13.80 19.66
N GLY A 244 2.44 -12.81 19.80
CA GLY A 244 3.87 -13.00 20.13
C GLY A 244 4.21 -13.13 21.62
N SER A 245 3.23 -13.20 22.53
CA SER A 245 3.44 -13.54 23.94
C SER A 245 2.86 -14.93 24.19
N ASP A 246 3.72 -15.84 24.65
CA ASP A 246 3.47 -17.25 24.97
C ASP A 246 2.03 -17.59 25.36
N ASP A 247 1.38 -18.41 24.52
CA ASP A 247 0.38 -19.42 24.95
C ASP A 247 1.14 -20.72 25.30
#